data_AF-A0A1F4LPK9-F1
#
_entry.id   AF-A0A1F4LPK9-F1
#
_cell.length_a   1.000
_cell.length_b   1.000
_cell.length_c   1.000
_cell.angle_alpha   90.00
_cell.angle_beta   90.00
_cell.angle_gamma   90.00
#
_symmetry.space_group_name_H-M   'P 1'
#
loop_
_entity.id
_entity.type
_entity.pdbx_description
1 polymer ?
#
loop_
_entity_poly.entity_id
_entity_poly.type
_entity_poly.pdbx_seq_one_letter_code
_entity_poly.pdbx_strand_id
1 'polypeptide(L)'
;MSALPPDWLLRARADARQPPRRARLPFFADGYPVGSVEPGVLDEIVLQSLLDVRYKLSIQERFAAPVWCLEAQHGELTAAFDALARALRALGHCGPWRNEQLAVCTAQGKCLGTIERGLVRVLGIATQAVHLVGLAPDGRMWVQQRAFDKPNNPGQWDTLMGGMVSAADTLHEALERETWEEAGLRLSALQNVVHGGHIDFERPSREGGGTGYMRERIDWFRAVVPPGRVPCNQDGEVARFELLPPETLRQWVEQGLFTQEATLVLAASWGLC
;
A
#
# COMPACT_ATOMS: atom_id res chain seq x y z
N MET A 1 3.70 -9.74 33.56
CA MET A 1 4.26 -8.44 33.15
C MET A 1 4.64 -8.58 31.69
N SER A 2 3.97 -7.88 30.77
CA SER A 2 4.41 -7.87 29.37
C SER A 2 5.77 -7.21 29.33
N ALA A 3 6.79 -7.90 28.80
CA ALA A 3 8.08 -7.28 28.53
C ALA A 3 7.86 -6.07 27.60
N LEU A 4 8.63 -5.00 27.80
CA LEU A 4 8.63 -3.87 26.88
C LEU A 4 9.05 -4.35 25.49
N PRO A 5 8.43 -3.84 24.40
CA PRO A 5 8.87 -4.18 23.05
C PRO A 5 10.34 -3.82 22.84
N PRO A 6 11.09 -4.60 22.05
CA PRO A 6 12.48 -4.28 21.75
C PRO A 6 12.59 -2.96 20.96
N ASP A 7 13.72 -2.25 21.12
CA ASP A 7 13.90 -0.90 20.56
C ASP A 7 13.71 -0.83 19.04
N TRP A 8 14.09 -1.87 18.31
CA TRP A 8 13.90 -1.93 16.85
C TRP A 8 12.41 -1.89 16.48
N LEU A 9 11.55 -2.53 17.27
CA LEU A 9 10.11 -2.59 17.02
C LEU A 9 9.45 -1.25 17.37
N LEU A 10 9.91 -0.58 18.44
CA LEU A 10 9.48 0.77 18.77
C LEU A 10 9.82 1.75 17.64
N ARG A 11 11.04 1.68 17.09
CA ARG A 11 11.44 2.48 15.93
C ARG A 11 10.61 2.18 14.69
N ALA A 12 10.41 0.90 14.36
CA ALA A 12 9.60 0.52 13.20
C ALA A 12 8.15 1.02 13.30
N ARG A 13 7.55 0.96 14.50
CA ARG A 13 6.19 1.49 14.75
C ARG A 13 6.12 3.00 14.62
N ALA A 14 7.12 3.71 15.16
CA ALA A 14 7.22 5.16 15.01
C ALA A 14 7.41 5.55 13.54
N ASP A 15 8.22 4.81 12.79
CA ASP A 15 8.48 5.07 11.38
C ASP A 15 7.25 4.83 10.49
N ALA A 16 6.40 3.87 10.85
CA ALA A 16 5.15 3.57 10.16
C ALA A 16 4.06 4.63 10.41
N ARG A 17 4.14 5.38 11.51
CA ARG A 17 3.13 6.40 11.89
C ARG A 17 3.79 7.75 12.16
N GLN A 18 3.87 8.56 11.11
CA GLN A 18 4.43 9.91 11.14
C GLN A 18 3.42 10.91 10.58
N PRO A 19 3.27 12.10 11.19
CA PRO A 19 2.38 13.12 10.64
C PRO A 19 2.87 13.59 9.26
N PRO A 20 1.98 14.17 8.44
CA PRO A 20 2.39 14.86 7.22
C PRO A 20 3.47 15.90 7.48
N ARG A 21 4.41 16.07 6.53
CA ARG A 21 5.48 17.08 6.63
C ARG A 21 4.93 18.52 6.62
N ARG A 22 3.79 18.71 5.96
CA ARG A 22 3.05 19.97 5.86
C ARG A 22 1.58 19.69 6.07
N ALA A 23 0.85 20.68 6.59
CA ALA A 23 -0.60 20.57 6.71
C ALA A 23 -1.23 20.30 5.33
N ARG A 24 -2.18 19.36 5.29
CA ARG A 24 -2.87 18.93 4.06
C ARG A 24 -4.33 19.35 4.15
N LEU A 25 -4.89 19.79 3.02
CA LEU A 25 -6.32 20.04 2.90
C LEU A 25 -7.06 18.72 2.66
N PRO A 26 -8.20 18.47 3.33
CA PRO A 26 -9.04 17.33 3.02
C PRO A 26 -9.46 17.31 1.54
N PHE A 27 -9.48 16.12 0.95
CA PHE A 27 -9.93 15.90 -0.41
C PHE A 27 -11.21 15.05 -0.42
N PHE A 28 -12.24 15.57 -1.07
CA PHE A 28 -13.58 15.01 -1.14
C PHE A 28 -13.92 14.64 -2.59
N ALA A 29 -14.65 13.55 -2.75
CA ALA A 29 -15.29 13.16 -4.00
C ALA A 29 -16.73 12.73 -3.71
N ASP A 30 -17.68 13.25 -4.51
CA ASP A 30 -19.12 12.98 -4.33
C ASP A 30 -19.62 13.23 -2.89
N GLY A 31 -19.06 14.27 -2.25
CA GLY A 31 -19.41 14.66 -0.88
C GLY A 31 -18.78 13.82 0.23
N TYR A 32 -17.99 12.78 -0.08
CA TYR A 32 -17.30 11.95 0.91
C TYR A 32 -15.81 12.31 1.01
N PRO A 33 -15.21 12.30 2.22
CA PRO A 33 -13.76 12.42 2.35
C PRO A 33 -13.08 11.16 1.80
N VAL A 34 -12.16 11.34 0.87
CA VAL A 34 -11.44 10.24 0.20
C VAL A 34 -9.93 10.31 0.41
N GLY A 35 -9.40 11.48 0.77
CA GLY A 35 -7.98 11.66 1.00
C GLY A 35 -7.63 13.04 1.53
N SER A 36 -6.41 13.48 1.25
CA SER A 36 -5.92 14.81 1.60
C SER A 36 -4.78 15.20 0.66
N VAL A 37 -4.61 16.49 0.41
CA VAL A 37 -3.63 16.99 -0.54
C VAL A 37 -2.85 18.16 0.06
N GLU A 38 -1.55 18.26 -0.25
CA GLU A 38 -0.78 19.44 0.14
C GLU A 38 -1.24 20.69 -0.64
N PRO A 39 -1.20 21.88 -0.02
CA PRO A 39 -1.47 23.14 -0.71
C PRO A 39 -0.59 23.32 -1.96
N GLY A 40 -1.16 23.86 -3.04
CA GLY A 40 -0.47 24.12 -4.31
C GLY A 40 -0.67 23.03 -5.36
N VAL A 41 -0.80 21.76 -4.96
CA VAL A 41 -0.83 20.61 -5.90
C VAL A 41 -2.06 20.65 -6.82
N LEU A 42 -3.23 20.99 -6.29
CA LEU A 42 -4.48 21.05 -7.06
C LEU A 42 -4.79 22.45 -7.60
N ASP A 43 -4.18 23.47 -7.01
CA ASP A 43 -4.32 24.87 -7.44
C ASP A 43 -3.88 25.03 -8.90
N GLU A 44 -2.76 24.41 -9.29
CA GLU A 44 -2.23 24.46 -10.65
C GLU A 44 -3.22 23.91 -11.69
N ILE A 45 -3.98 22.87 -11.33
CA ILE A 45 -4.98 22.25 -12.21
C ILE A 45 -6.13 23.19 -12.48
N VAL A 46 -6.61 23.88 -11.44
CA VAL A 46 -7.69 24.87 -11.57
C VAL A 46 -7.22 26.07 -12.35
N LEU A 47 -6.03 26.61 -12.02
CA LEU A 47 -5.46 27.78 -12.68
C LEU A 47 -5.25 27.55 -14.19
N GLN A 48 -4.83 26.34 -14.57
CA GLN A 48 -4.58 25.96 -15.95
C GLN A 48 -5.79 25.34 -16.65
N SER A 49 -6.95 25.22 -15.97
CA SER A 49 -8.17 24.59 -16.50
C SER A 49 -7.91 23.21 -17.13
N LEU A 50 -7.11 22.38 -16.46
CA LEU A 50 -6.65 21.10 -17.01
C LEU A 50 -7.68 19.98 -16.95
N LEU A 51 -8.81 20.20 -16.29
CA LEU A 51 -9.91 19.25 -16.25
C LEU A 51 -10.93 19.54 -17.36
N ASP A 52 -11.47 18.46 -17.92
CA ASP A 52 -12.63 18.50 -18.79
C ASP A 52 -13.77 19.25 -18.10
N VAL A 53 -14.49 20.10 -18.84
CA VAL A 53 -15.63 20.91 -18.34
C VAL A 53 -16.72 20.08 -17.67
N ARG A 54 -16.78 18.77 -17.94
CA ARG A 54 -17.67 17.81 -17.28
C ARG A 54 -17.34 17.59 -15.80
N TYR A 55 -16.10 17.83 -15.38
CA TYR A 55 -15.62 17.58 -14.03
C TYR A 55 -15.20 18.88 -13.37
N LYS A 56 -15.68 19.10 -12.16
CA LYS A 56 -15.38 20.33 -11.42
C LYS A 56 -14.49 20.00 -10.24
N LEU A 57 -13.29 20.57 -10.25
CA LEU A 57 -12.40 20.59 -9.09
C LEU A 57 -12.40 22.00 -8.50
N SER A 58 -12.74 22.10 -7.21
CA SER A 58 -12.86 23.40 -6.55
C SER A 58 -12.57 23.31 -5.06
N ILE A 59 -12.16 24.44 -4.48
CA ILE A 59 -12.12 24.61 -3.03
C ILE A 59 -13.52 25.00 -2.55
N GLN A 60 -14.03 24.29 -1.55
CA GLN A 60 -15.29 24.59 -0.86
C GLN A 60 -15.02 24.76 0.63
N GLU A 61 -15.90 25.44 1.35
CA GLU A 61 -15.86 25.49 2.82
C GLU A 61 -16.74 24.38 3.40
N ARG A 62 -16.16 23.52 4.24
CA ARG A 62 -16.87 22.48 4.98
C ARG A 62 -16.35 22.42 6.41
N PHE A 63 -17.26 22.34 7.38
CA PHE A 63 -16.92 22.31 8.81
C PHE A 63 -15.95 23.44 9.23
N ALA A 64 -16.19 24.67 8.71
CA ALA A 64 -15.35 25.85 8.94
C ALA A 64 -13.89 25.71 8.49
N ALA A 65 -13.61 24.83 7.53
CA ALA A 65 -12.29 24.67 6.92
C ALA A 65 -12.38 24.54 5.39
N PRO A 66 -11.37 25.00 4.64
CA PRO A 66 -11.29 24.77 3.21
C PRO A 66 -11.02 23.29 2.90
N VAL A 67 -11.72 22.76 1.91
CA VAL A 67 -11.55 21.40 1.40
C VAL A 67 -11.54 21.40 -0.12
N TRP A 68 -10.81 20.46 -0.72
CA TRP A 68 -10.88 20.21 -2.15
C TRP A 68 -12.03 19.26 -2.46
N CYS A 69 -12.86 19.59 -3.45
CA CYS A 69 -13.97 18.76 -3.91
C CYS A 69 -13.80 18.45 -5.40
N LEU A 70 -13.80 17.16 -5.75
CA LEU A 70 -14.00 16.66 -7.11
C LEU A 70 -15.47 16.29 -7.30
N GLU A 71 -16.14 16.99 -8.21
CA GLU A 71 -17.55 16.81 -8.53
C GLU A 71 -17.69 16.30 -9.97
N ALA A 72 -18.51 15.26 -10.16
CA ALA A 72 -18.80 14.65 -11.44
C ALA A 72 -20.27 14.19 -11.46
N GLN A 73 -20.81 13.87 -12.64
CA GLN A 73 -22.14 13.28 -12.72
C GLN A 73 -22.16 11.87 -12.10
N HIS A 74 -23.36 11.39 -11.75
CA HIS A 74 -23.53 10.07 -11.16
C HIS A 74 -22.93 8.98 -12.08
N GLY A 75 -22.06 8.14 -11.52
CA GLY A 75 -21.38 7.08 -12.26
C GLY A 75 -20.10 7.51 -13.00
N GLU A 76 -19.73 8.80 -13.01
CA GLU A 76 -18.57 9.30 -13.75
C GLU A 76 -17.31 9.51 -12.88
N LEU A 77 -17.33 9.17 -11.59
CA LEU A 77 -16.21 9.46 -10.68
C LEU A 77 -14.90 8.79 -11.10
N THR A 78 -14.93 7.55 -11.62
CA THR A 78 -13.73 6.92 -12.18
C THR A 78 -13.15 7.75 -13.33
N ALA A 79 -13.99 8.20 -14.27
CA ALA A 79 -13.52 9.02 -15.38
C ALA A 79 -13.00 10.39 -14.92
N ALA A 80 -13.60 10.97 -13.87
CA ALA A 80 -13.12 12.20 -13.24
C ALA A 80 -11.77 12.02 -12.55
N PHE A 81 -11.57 10.92 -11.81
CA PHE A 81 -10.28 10.57 -11.22
C PHE A 81 -9.22 10.31 -12.28
N ASP A 82 -9.56 9.64 -13.38
CA ASP A 82 -8.64 9.41 -14.48
C ASP A 82 -8.21 10.72 -15.16
N ALA A 83 -9.15 11.67 -15.34
CA ALA A 83 -8.84 13.00 -15.85
C ALA A 83 -7.91 13.76 -14.90
N LEU A 84 -8.20 13.72 -13.60
CA LEU A 84 -7.35 14.30 -12.56
C LEU A 84 -5.95 13.67 -12.54
N ALA A 85 -5.86 12.35 -12.64
CA ALA A 85 -4.59 11.63 -12.65
C ALA A 85 -3.73 12.01 -13.85
N ARG A 86 -4.33 12.18 -15.04
CA ARG A 86 -3.63 12.66 -16.24
C ARG A 86 -3.13 14.10 -16.07
N ALA A 87 -3.95 14.99 -15.51
CA ALA A 87 -3.55 16.37 -15.26
C ALA A 87 -2.38 16.46 -14.26
N LEU A 88 -2.47 15.75 -13.13
CA LEU A 88 -1.40 15.67 -12.13
C LEU A 88 -0.12 15.06 -12.70
N ARG A 89 -0.23 14.01 -13.52
CA ARG A 89 0.92 13.42 -14.23
C ARG A 89 1.59 14.43 -15.15
N ALA A 90 0.82 15.21 -15.91
CA ALA A 90 1.35 16.22 -16.82
C ALA A 90 2.12 17.32 -16.07
N LEU A 91 1.73 17.62 -14.82
CA LEU A 91 2.41 18.54 -13.91
C LEU A 91 3.58 17.89 -13.13
N GLY A 92 3.83 16.58 -13.29
CA GLY A 92 4.85 15.86 -12.53
C GLY A 92 4.47 15.51 -11.09
N HIS A 93 3.21 15.72 -10.70
CA HIS A 93 2.66 15.37 -9.39
C HIS A 93 2.15 13.92 -9.37
N CYS A 94 3.02 12.96 -9.63
CA CYS A 94 2.70 11.53 -9.49
C CYS A 94 3.89 10.73 -8.96
N GLY A 95 3.60 9.57 -8.38
CA GLY A 95 4.56 8.48 -8.22
C GLY A 95 4.76 7.72 -9.54
N PRO A 96 5.43 6.56 -9.51
CA PRO A 96 5.59 5.72 -10.69
C PRO A 96 4.24 5.29 -11.27
N TRP A 97 4.08 5.48 -12.58
CA TRP A 97 2.88 5.09 -13.31
C TRP A 97 2.92 3.59 -13.62
N ARG A 98 1.87 2.87 -13.25
CA ARG A 98 1.82 1.39 -13.29
C ARG A 98 0.73 0.85 -14.20
N ASN A 99 -0.21 1.69 -14.65
CA ASN A 99 -1.44 1.25 -15.34
C ASN A 99 -2.23 0.28 -14.45
N GLU A 100 -2.31 0.62 -13.17
CA GLU A 100 -2.97 -0.18 -12.14
C GLU A 100 -3.94 0.72 -11.39
N GLN A 101 -5.23 0.40 -11.48
CA GLN A 101 -6.28 1.16 -10.80
C GLN A 101 -6.47 0.62 -9.39
N LEU A 102 -6.52 1.52 -8.41
CA LEU A 102 -6.87 1.23 -7.01
C LEU A 102 -8.26 1.82 -6.69
N ALA A 103 -8.99 1.14 -5.82
CA ALA A 103 -10.31 1.59 -5.40
C ALA A 103 -10.22 2.85 -4.54
N VAL A 104 -11.09 3.83 -4.81
CA VAL A 104 -11.29 5.00 -3.95
C VAL A 104 -12.56 4.78 -3.14
N CYS A 105 -12.40 4.57 -1.84
CA CYS A 105 -13.49 4.17 -0.95
C CYS A 105 -13.81 5.24 0.09
N THR A 106 -15.06 5.25 0.56
CA THR A 106 -15.43 5.98 1.78
C THR A 106 -14.82 5.29 3.01
N ALA A 107 -14.85 5.97 4.17
CA ALA A 107 -14.45 5.38 5.45
C ALA A 107 -15.25 4.11 5.83
N GLN A 108 -16.45 3.93 5.25
CA GLN A 108 -17.30 2.75 5.45
C GLN A 108 -17.02 1.63 4.42
N GLY A 109 -16.04 1.81 3.53
CA GLY A 109 -15.67 0.81 2.53
C GLY A 109 -16.51 0.83 1.25
N LYS A 110 -17.39 1.82 1.06
CA LYS A 110 -18.14 1.96 -0.20
C LYS A 110 -17.18 2.47 -1.29
N CYS A 111 -16.98 1.69 -2.35
CA CYS A 111 -16.25 2.13 -3.53
C CYS A 111 -17.02 3.24 -4.26
N LEU A 112 -16.35 4.37 -4.51
CA LEU A 112 -16.89 5.52 -5.25
C LEU A 112 -16.41 5.52 -6.70
N GLY A 113 -15.21 5.00 -6.95
CA GLY A 113 -14.56 4.96 -8.24
C GLY A 113 -13.16 4.38 -8.11
N THR A 114 -12.37 4.50 -9.17
CA THR A 114 -10.98 4.01 -9.16
C THR A 114 -10.01 5.07 -9.66
N ILE A 115 -8.75 4.97 -9.26
CA ILE A 115 -7.69 5.89 -9.66
C ILE A 115 -6.37 5.15 -9.87
N GLU A 116 -5.55 5.64 -10.78
CA GLU A 116 -4.19 5.14 -11.01
C GLU A 116 -3.35 5.16 -9.71
N ARG A 117 -2.69 4.03 -9.42
CA ARG A 117 -1.86 3.80 -8.23
C ARG A 117 -0.81 4.89 -8.01
N GLY A 118 -0.23 5.43 -9.08
CA GLY A 118 0.76 6.51 -9.00
C GLY A 118 0.23 7.79 -8.31
N LEU A 119 -1.07 7.96 -8.12
CA LEU A 119 -1.66 9.19 -7.55
C LEU A 119 -2.13 9.07 -6.12
N VAL A 120 -2.33 7.85 -5.61
CA VAL A 120 -2.97 7.63 -4.30
C VAL A 120 -2.21 8.33 -3.18
N ARG A 121 -0.88 8.32 -3.21
CA ARG A 121 -0.05 8.98 -2.18
C ARG A 121 -0.09 10.51 -2.34
N VAL A 122 -0.09 11.03 -3.57
CA VAL A 122 -0.20 12.49 -3.82
C VAL A 122 -1.51 13.04 -3.27
N LEU A 123 -2.59 12.28 -3.43
CA LEU A 123 -3.94 12.62 -2.97
C LEU A 123 -4.26 12.08 -1.56
N GLY A 124 -3.30 11.45 -0.87
CA GLY A 124 -3.50 10.89 0.48
C GLY A 124 -4.67 9.91 0.57
N ILE A 125 -4.98 9.22 -0.53
CA ILE A 125 -6.06 8.24 -0.63
C ILE A 125 -5.62 6.97 0.08
N ALA A 126 -6.53 6.41 0.88
CA ALA A 126 -6.26 5.18 1.61
C ALA A 126 -6.15 3.98 0.67
N THR A 127 -5.14 3.14 0.88
CA THR A 127 -4.88 1.93 0.09
C THR A 127 -4.97 0.67 0.95
N GLN A 128 -5.13 -0.47 0.28
CA GLN A 128 -5.08 -1.80 0.90
C GLN A 128 -3.99 -2.64 0.25
N ALA A 129 -3.28 -3.41 1.06
CA ALA A 129 -2.27 -4.36 0.63
C ALA A 129 -2.45 -5.69 1.37
N VAL A 130 -1.88 -6.75 0.81
CA VAL A 130 -1.87 -8.10 1.38
C VAL A 130 -0.44 -8.61 1.53
N HIS A 131 -0.17 -9.27 2.64
CA HIS A 131 1.09 -9.97 2.86
C HIS A 131 0.84 -11.43 3.22
N LEU A 132 1.73 -12.32 2.79
CA LEU A 132 1.72 -13.73 3.17
C LEU A 132 2.98 -14.10 3.95
N VAL A 133 2.79 -14.53 5.19
CA VAL A 133 3.81 -15.18 6.02
C VAL A 133 3.79 -16.68 5.73
N GLY A 134 4.80 -17.18 5.00
CA GLY A 134 4.90 -18.58 4.60
C GLY A 134 5.83 -19.39 5.50
N LEU A 135 5.30 -20.36 6.23
CA LEU A 135 6.08 -21.28 7.06
C LEU A 135 6.37 -22.57 6.30
N ALA A 136 7.54 -23.17 6.51
CA ALA A 136 7.76 -24.59 6.24
C ALA A 136 7.26 -25.44 7.42
N PRO A 137 7.00 -26.74 7.23
CA PRO A 137 6.48 -27.61 8.30
C PRO A 137 7.43 -27.76 9.49
N ASP A 138 8.72 -27.48 9.30
CA ASP A 138 9.75 -27.52 10.34
C ASP A 138 9.89 -26.19 11.12
N GLY A 139 9.04 -25.20 10.83
CA GLY A 139 9.02 -23.91 11.50
C GLY A 139 9.95 -22.85 10.91
N ARG A 140 10.74 -23.18 9.88
CA ARG A 140 11.47 -22.17 9.09
C ARG A 140 10.49 -21.30 8.32
N MET A 141 10.92 -20.10 7.92
CA MET A 141 10.07 -19.15 7.21
C MET A 141 10.63 -18.82 5.84
N TRP A 142 9.77 -18.87 4.84
CA TRP A 142 10.07 -18.36 3.51
C TRP A 142 9.99 -16.85 3.49
N VAL A 143 11.02 -16.23 2.90
CA VAL A 143 11.10 -14.79 2.65
C VAL A 143 11.57 -14.55 1.23
N GLN A 144 11.16 -13.43 0.65
CA GLN A 144 11.61 -13.03 -0.68
C GLN A 144 12.56 -11.85 -0.61
N GLN A 145 13.54 -11.80 -1.51
CA GLN A 145 14.33 -10.59 -1.75
C GLN A 145 13.76 -9.88 -2.96
N ARG A 146 13.38 -8.60 -2.77
CA ARG A 146 12.84 -7.77 -3.85
C ARG A 146 13.86 -7.59 -4.97
N ALA A 147 13.40 -7.60 -6.22
CA ALA A 147 14.26 -7.29 -7.37
C ALA A 147 14.95 -5.93 -7.20
N PHE A 148 16.17 -5.82 -7.71
CA PHE A 148 17.02 -4.63 -7.52
C PHE A 148 16.59 -3.43 -8.37
N ASP A 149 15.73 -3.65 -9.36
CA ASP A 149 15.14 -2.64 -10.22
C ASP A 149 13.76 -2.14 -9.74
N LYS A 150 13.21 -2.71 -8.65
CA LYS A 150 11.95 -2.20 -8.08
C LYS A 150 12.12 -0.73 -7.65
N PRO A 151 11.14 0.14 -7.95
CA PRO A 151 11.22 1.56 -7.62
C PRO A 151 11.23 1.83 -6.10
N ASN A 152 10.65 0.91 -5.32
CA ASN A 152 10.56 0.99 -3.87
C ASN A 152 11.30 -0.19 -3.23
N ASN A 153 12.19 0.12 -2.28
CA ASN A 153 12.95 -0.82 -1.46
C ASN A 153 13.70 -1.91 -2.28
N PRO A 154 14.49 -1.55 -3.32
CA PRO A 154 15.21 -2.52 -4.13
C PRO A 154 16.19 -3.35 -3.29
N GLY A 155 16.18 -4.67 -3.47
CA GLY A 155 17.08 -5.60 -2.77
C GLY A 155 16.80 -5.83 -1.28
N GLN A 156 15.80 -5.18 -0.69
CA GLN A 156 15.37 -5.48 0.69
C GLN A 156 14.61 -6.82 0.75
N TRP A 157 14.63 -7.45 1.92
CA TRP A 157 13.83 -8.64 2.20
C TRP A 157 12.38 -8.27 2.51
N ASP A 158 11.46 -9.17 2.18
CA ASP A 158 10.03 -9.03 2.41
C ASP A 158 9.45 -10.31 3.04
N THR A 159 8.15 -10.34 3.30
CA THR A 159 7.44 -11.60 3.61
C THR A 159 7.53 -12.59 2.42
N LEU A 160 6.93 -13.79 2.51
CA LEU A 160 6.95 -14.72 1.37
C LEU A 160 6.34 -14.08 0.10
N MET A 161 5.36 -13.20 0.28
CA MET A 161 4.79 -12.34 -0.76
C MET A 161 4.23 -11.08 -0.11
N GLY A 162 4.28 -9.94 -0.82
CA GLY A 162 3.60 -8.70 -0.41
C GLY A 162 3.17 -7.87 -1.62
N GLY A 163 1.86 -7.63 -1.76
CA GLY A 163 1.25 -7.02 -2.94
C GLY A 163 0.09 -6.06 -2.63
N MET A 164 -0.30 -5.25 -3.62
CA MET A 164 -1.42 -4.31 -3.47
C MET A 164 -2.75 -4.99 -3.78
N VAL A 165 -3.84 -4.52 -3.15
CA VAL A 165 -5.20 -4.88 -3.55
C VAL A 165 -5.63 -3.92 -4.66
N SER A 166 -5.75 -4.43 -5.88
CA SER A 166 -6.23 -3.64 -7.02
C SER A 166 -7.72 -3.32 -6.89
N ALA A 167 -8.22 -2.39 -7.69
CA ALA A 167 -9.66 -2.10 -7.72
C ALA A 167 -10.53 -3.27 -8.22
N ALA A 168 -9.93 -4.23 -8.93
CA ALA A 168 -10.61 -5.40 -9.47
C ALA A 168 -10.64 -6.57 -8.48
N ASP A 169 -9.80 -6.53 -7.45
CA ASP A 169 -9.59 -7.62 -6.52
C ASP A 169 -10.32 -7.38 -5.19
N THR A 170 -10.95 -8.42 -4.66
CA THR A 170 -11.14 -8.56 -3.22
C THR A 170 -9.80 -8.85 -2.53
N LEU A 171 -9.77 -8.76 -1.20
CA LEU A 171 -8.58 -9.08 -0.42
C LEU A 171 -8.04 -10.49 -0.69
N HIS A 172 -8.93 -11.48 -0.83
CA HIS A 172 -8.54 -12.86 -1.11
C HIS A 172 -8.06 -13.05 -2.55
N GLU A 173 -8.69 -12.38 -3.52
CA GLU A 173 -8.25 -12.42 -4.93
C GLU A 173 -6.86 -11.79 -5.10
N ALA A 174 -6.59 -10.67 -4.43
CA ALA A 174 -5.26 -10.07 -4.40
C ALA A 174 -4.25 -11.02 -3.77
N LEU A 175 -4.58 -11.65 -2.62
CA LEU A 175 -3.71 -12.65 -1.99
C LEU A 175 -3.40 -13.80 -2.95
N GLU A 176 -4.39 -14.28 -3.71
CA GLU A 176 -4.21 -15.39 -4.66
C GLU A 176 -3.36 -15.00 -5.87
N ARG A 177 -3.68 -13.86 -6.49
CA ARG A 177 -2.97 -13.34 -7.67
C ARG A 177 -1.51 -13.06 -7.34
N GLU A 178 -1.25 -12.26 -6.30
CA GLU A 178 0.11 -11.86 -5.91
C GLU A 178 0.95 -13.07 -5.45
N THR A 179 0.36 -14.04 -4.73
CA THR A 179 1.06 -15.28 -4.34
C THR A 179 1.45 -16.12 -5.55
N TRP A 180 0.64 -16.09 -6.61
CA TRP A 180 0.98 -16.75 -7.87
C TRP A 180 2.06 -15.99 -8.64
N GLU A 181 1.91 -14.68 -8.79
CA GLU A 181 2.81 -13.81 -9.58
C GLU A 181 4.22 -13.75 -8.97
N GLU A 182 4.32 -13.38 -7.68
CA GLU A 182 5.63 -13.20 -7.04
C GLU A 182 6.25 -14.55 -6.63
N ALA A 183 5.46 -15.53 -6.19
CA ALA A 183 5.96 -16.76 -5.56
C ALA A 183 5.62 -18.06 -6.30
N GLY A 184 4.84 -18.03 -7.38
CA GLY A 184 4.50 -19.23 -8.16
C GLY A 184 3.68 -20.26 -7.38
N LEU A 185 3.08 -19.86 -6.26
CA LEU A 185 2.30 -20.73 -5.39
C LEU A 185 0.80 -20.47 -5.59
N ARG A 186 0.01 -21.54 -5.52
CA ARG A 186 -1.46 -21.45 -5.49
C ARG A 186 -1.93 -21.54 -4.05
N LEU A 187 -2.85 -20.67 -3.62
CA LEU A 187 -3.38 -20.71 -2.25
C LEU A 187 -4.02 -22.06 -1.90
N SER A 188 -4.68 -22.69 -2.87
CA SER A 188 -5.26 -24.03 -2.71
C SER A 188 -4.21 -25.13 -2.44
N ALA A 189 -2.94 -24.87 -2.76
CA ALA A 189 -1.83 -25.77 -2.47
C ALA A 189 -1.15 -25.47 -1.12
N LEU A 190 -1.53 -24.39 -0.44
CA LEU A 190 -1.03 -24.05 0.89
C LEU A 190 -1.92 -24.67 1.96
N GLN A 191 -1.34 -24.90 3.13
CA GLN A 191 -2.05 -25.45 4.29
C GLN A 191 -2.29 -24.36 5.33
N ASN A 192 -3.43 -24.41 6.01
CA ASN A 192 -3.76 -23.52 7.13
C ASN A 192 -3.62 -22.03 6.78
N VAL A 193 -4.15 -21.60 5.63
CA VAL A 193 -4.23 -20.18 5.27
C VAL A 193 -5.17 -19.49 6.26
N VAL A 194 -4.64 -18.58 7.08
CA VAL A 194 -5.39 -17.88 8.13
C VAL A 194 -5.05 -16.39 8.10
N HIS A 195 -6.07 -15.54 8.20
CA HIS A 195 -5.90 -14.10 8.38
C HIS A 195 -5.34 -13.80 9.77
N GLY A 196 -4.21 -13.08 9.82
CA GLY A 196 -3.48 -12.77 11.05
C GLY A 196 -3.80 -11.39 11.64
N GLY A 197 -4.58 -10.57 10.92
CA GLY A 197 -4.90 -9.20 11.31
C GLY A 197 -4.37 -8.20 10.28
N HIS A 198 -4.16 -6.96 10.72
CA HIS A 198 -3.66 -5.88 9.86
C HIS A 198 -2.68 -4.95 10.59
N ILE A 199 -1.88 -4.24 9.80
CA ILE A 199 -1.00 -3.14 10.22
C ILE A 199 -1.36 -1.90 9.39
N ASP A 200 -1.49 -0.74 10.03
CA ASP A 200 -1.66 0.52 9.30
C ASP A 200 -0.36 1.32 9.24
N PHE A 201 -0.12 1.89 8.06
CA PHE A 201 0.90 2.88 7.78
C PHE A 201 0.26 4.23 7.50
N GLU A 202 0.74 5.27 8.18
CA GLU A 202 0.39 6.65 7.91
C GLU A 202 1.67 7.49 7.99
N ARG A 203 2.25 7.86 6.84
CA ARG A 203 3.57 8.51 6.81
C ARG A 203 3.83 9.32 5.55
N PRO A 204 4.73 10.32 5.59
CA PRO A 204 5.19 11.01 4.40
C PRO A 204 5.79 10.06 3.34
N SER A 205 5.52 10.35 2.08
CA SER A 205 6.09 9.67 0.91
C SER A 205 6.92 10.65 0.07
N ARG A 206 7.93 10.13 -0.62
CA ARG A 206 8.73 10.91 -1.58
C ARG A 206 8.04 11.12 -2.93
N GLU A 207 6.95 10.40 -3.19
CA GLU A 207 6.18 10.51 -4.44
C GLU A 207 5.55 11.91 -4.60
N GLY A 208 5.25 12.28 -5.85
CA GLY A 208 4.68 13.61 -6.17
C GLY A 208 5.62 14.78 -5.85
N GLY A 209 6.94 14.57 -5.93
CA GLY A 209 7.93 15.59 -5.57
C GLY A 209 8.08 15.79 -4.05
N GLY A 210 7.73 14.78 -3.25
CA GLY A 210 7.79 14.85 -1.78
C GLY A 210 6.54 15.41 -1.11
N THR A 211 5.46 15.59 -1.88
CA THR A 211 4.13 16.01 -1.40
C THR A 211 3.23 14.81 -1.08
N GLY A 212 3.70 13.58 -1.28
CA GLY A 212 2.93 12.37 -1.04
C GLY A 212 2.74 12.07 0.45
N TYR A 213 1.60 11.50 0.79
CA TYR A 213 1.29 10.94 2.10
C TYR A 213 0.68 9.54 1.93
N MET A 214 1.32 8.55 2.51
CA MET A 214 0.89 7.16 2.48
C MET A 214 -0.11 6.93 3.59
N ARG A 215 -1.27 6.35 3.25
CA ARG A 215 -2.25 5.82 4.18
C ARG A 215 -2.60 4.43 3.71
N GLU A 216 -2.06 3.42 4.33
CA GLU A 216 -2.13 2.05 3.82
C GLU A 216 -2.48 1.08 4.93
N ARG A 217 -3.46 0.23 4.69
CA ARG A 217 -3.79 -0.90 5.54
C ARG A 217 -3.24 -2.16 4.90
N ILE A 218 -2.43 -2.89 5.66
CA ILE A 218 -1.82 -4.14 5.23
C ILE A 218 -2.46 -5.27 6.00
N ASP A 219 -3.35 -6.03 5.37
CA ASP A 219 -3.88 -7.26 5.94
C ASP A 219 -2.90 -8.40 5.65
N TRP A 220 -2.57 -9.20 6.66
CA TRP A 220 -1.59 -10.27 6.50
C TRP A 220 -2.19 -11.63 6.80
N PHE A 221 -1.67 -12.63 6.11
CA PHE A 221 -2.08 -14.02 6.22
C PHE A 221 -0.88 -14.87 6.62
N ARG A 222 -1.14 -15.98 7.29
CA ARG A 222 -0.16 -17.03 7.55
C ARG A 222 -0.60 -18.29 6.84
N ALA A 223 0.36 -19.00 6.25
CA ALA A 223 0.12 -20.32 5.71
C ALA A 223 1.36 -21.22 5.88
N VAL A 224 1.17 -22.52 5.70
CA VAL A 224 2.25 -23.51 5.62
C VAL A 224 2.43 -23.93 4.17
N VAL A 225 3.66 -23.77 3.66
CA VAL A 225 4.11 -24.27 2.37
C VAL A 225 4.47 -25.76 2.52
N PRO A 226 3.79 -26.68 1.81
CA PRO A 226 4.06 -28.11 1.94
C PRO A 226 5.50 -28.51 1.57
N PRO A 227 6.00 -29.66 2.09
CA PRO A 227 7.30 -30.21 1.68
C PRO A 227 7.41 -30.37 0.16
N GLY A 228 8.60 -30.11 -0.38
CA GLY A 228 8.88 -30.27 -1.81
C GLY A 228 8.34 -29.15 -2.71
N ARG A 229 7.61 -28.17 -2.16
CA ARG A 229 7.27 -26.94 -2.87
C ARG A 229 8.29 -25.85 -2.56
N VAL A 230 8.78 -25.22 -3.62
CA VAL A 230 9.74 -24.12 -3.55
C VAL A 230 9.10 -22.93 -4.26
N PRO A 231 9.01 -21.76 -3.61
CA PRO A 231 8.56 -20.53 -4.26
C PRO A 231 9.41 -20.21 -5.49
N CYS A 232 8.77 -19.73 -6.55
CA CYS A 232 9.42 -19.42 -7.82
C CYS A 232 8.80 -18.17 -8.43
N ASN A 233 9.63 -17.16 -8.70
CA ASN A 233 9.21 -15.91 -9.32
C ASN A 233 8.60 -16.15 -10.72
N GLN A 234 7.44 -15.55 -11.02
CA GLN A 234 6.79 -15.64 -12.33
C GLN A 234 6.82 -14.33 -13.14
N ASP A 235 6.99 -13.17 -12.51
CA ASP A 235 6.77 -11.86 -13.12
C ASP A 235 8.03 -10.97 -13.18
N GLY A 236 9.11 -11.37 -12.53
CA GLY A 236 10.37 -10.62 -12.46
C GLY A 236 10.52 -9.74 -11.21
N GLU A 237 9.52 -9.72 -10.32
CA GLU A 237 9.51 -8.82 -9.16
C GLU A 237 10.36 -9.31 -7.97
N VAL A 238 10.75 -10.59 -7.96
CA VAL A 238 11.55 -11.22 -6.89
C VAL A 238 12.93 -11.67 -7.38
N ALA A 239 14.00 -11.22 -6.74
CA ALA A 239 15.36 -11.64 -7.09
C ALA A 239 15.64 -13.09 -6.67
N ARG A 240 15.23 -13.47 -5.46
CA ARG A 240 15.34 -14.84 -4.94
C ARG A 240 14.48 -15.06 -3.70
N PHE A 241 14.31 -16.32 -3.33
CA PHE A 241 13.69 -16.77 -2.08
C PHE A 241 14.72 -17.42 -1.16
N GLU A 242 14.51 -17.28 0.15
CA GLU A 242 15.28 -18.00 1.17
C GLU A 242 14.34 -18.64 2.18
N LEU A 243 14.74 -19.81 2.69
CA LEU A 243 14.05 -20.49 3.79
C LEU A 243 14.89 -20.39 5.06
N LEU A 244 14.55 -19.43 5.92
CA LEU A 244 15.38 -19.04 7.05
C LEU A 244 14.93 -19.70 8.37
N PRO A 245 15.87 -20.10 9.24
CA PRO A 245 15.54 -20.46 10.61
C PRO A 245 15.08 -19.22 11.41
N PRO A 246 14.19 -19.39 12.41
CA PRO A 246 13.62 -18.29 13.17
C PRO A 246 14.65 -17.33 13.78
N GLU A 247 15.79 -17.84 14.23
CA GLU A 247 16.85 -17.06 14.87
C GLU A 247 17.54 -16.12 13.86
N THR A 248 17.90 -16.63 12.67
CA THR A 248 18.48 -15.83 11.59
C THR A 248 17.47 -14.79 11.09
N LEU A 249 16.20 -15.18 10.95
CA LEU A 249 15.15 -14.26 10.54
C LEU A 249 15.01 -13.08 11.51
N ARG A 250 15.00 -13.34 12.82
CA ARG A 250 14.96 -12.29 13.85
C ARG A 250 16.18 -11.37 13.77
N GLN A 251 17.38 -11.93 13.64
CA GLN A 251 18.59 -11.14 13.50
C GLN A 251 18.54 -10.22 12.27
N TRP A 252 18.04 -10.70 11.14
CA TRP A 252 17.94 -9.89 9.92
C TRP A 252 16.89 -8.78 10.04
N VAL A 253 15.77 -9.04 10.71
CA VAL A 253 14.76 -8.00 11.02
C VAL A 253 15.36 -6.94 11.96
N GLU A 254 16.08 -7.35 13.00
CA GLU A 254 16.75 -6.45 13.95
C GLU A 254 17.83 -5.58 13.27
N GLN A 255 18.49 -6.11 12.25
CA GLN A 255 19.47 -5.40 11.42
C GLN A 255 18.83 -4.45 10.40
N GLY A 256 17.50 -4.45 10.27
CA GLY A 256 16.79 -3.59 9.32
C GLY A 256 16.94 -4.01 7.85
N LEU A 257 17.13 -5.31 7.59
CA LEU A 257 17.29 -5.82 6.23
C LEU A 257 15.96 -6.01 5.48
N PHE A 258 14.85 -5.95 6.21
CA PHE A 258 13.49 -6.12 5.67
C PHE A 258 12.84 -4.77 5.35
N THR A 259 11.86 -4.79 4.46
CA THR A 259 10.91 -3.67 4.29
C THR A 259 10.25 -3.33 5.62
N GLN A 260 9.80 -2.09 5.76
CA GLN A 260 9.14 -1.66 7.01
C GLN A 260 7.82 -2.42 7.22
N GLU A 261 7.12 -2.66 6.11
CA GLU A 261 5.90 -3.45 6.03
C GLU A 261 6.14 -4.88 6.54
N ALA A 262 7.11 -5.60 5.97
CA ALA A 262 7.46 -6.94 6.41
C ALA A 262 7.94 -6.98 7.86
N THR A 263 8.73 -5.99 8.28
CA THR A 263 9.22 -5.90 9.66
C THR A 263 8.06 -5.91 10.67
N LEU A 264 7.02 -5.11 10.42
CA LEU A 264 5.85 -5.05 11.30
C LEU A 264 4.95 -6.29 11.18
N VAL A 265 4.76 -6.83 9.97
CA VAL A 265 3.99 -8.07 9.77
C VAL A 265 4.66 -9.26 10.47
N LEU A 266 5.99 -9.40 10.34
CA LEU A 266 6.76 -10.45 10.99
C LEU A 266 6.71 -10.32 12.51
N ALA A 267 6.87 -9.11 13.05
CA ALA A 267 6.72 -8.84 14.48
C ALA A 267 5.34 -9.28 15.00
N ALA A 268 4.26 -8.90 14.29
CA ALA A 268 2.90 -9.31 14.62
C ALA A 268 2.72 -10.83 14.55
N SER A 269 3.31 -11.49 13.55
CA SER A 269 3.27 -12.95 13.40
C SER A 269 3.96 -13.70 14.55
N TRP A 270 4.91 -13.06 15.23
CA TRP A 270 5.57 -13.59 16.43
C TRP A 270 4.84 -13.24 17.73
N GLY A 271 3.69 -12.58 17.66
CA GLY A 271 2.93 -12.13 18.83
C GLY A 271 3.51 -10.90 19.52
N LEU A 272 4.39 -10.15 18.84
CA LEU A 272 4.90 -8.87 19.34
C LEU A 272 3.94 -7.74 18.93
N CYS A 273 2.86 -7.58 19.69
CA CYS A 273 1.84 -6.52 19.51
C CYS A 273 2.22 -5.19 20.16
#